data_AF-A0A4R5FM76-F1
#
_entry.id   AF-A0A4R5FM76-F1
#
_cell.length_a   1.000
_cell.length_b   1.000
_cell.length_c   1.000
_cell.angle_alpha   90.00
_cell.angle_beta   90.00
_cell.angle_gamma   90.00
#
_symmetry.space_group_name_H-M   'P 1'
#
loop_
_entity.id
_entity.type
_entity.pdbx_description
1 polymer ?
#
loop_
_entity_poly.entity_id
_entity_poly.type
_entity_poly.pdbx_seq_one_letter_code
_entity_poly.pdbx_strand_id
1 'polypeptide(L)'
;MENLRPNGQRAKIAIMLIWIVLTVEIISILSDYLQYDLLQTVANGGQISTETATENDLRQKIIAMIYLAVFIISGITFIQWFRRAYYNLHLKAESLSFTEGWAAGCWFVPIICLYRPNQIMKELYQETQNLLSKKNENYAQNLTSHSIGWWWALWIISSLLGQFIFRYSSKAETIDELTVSTVASLIASIIGIPLAIITVKVIKDYSEIEPLLYKLNDEEEEEKIIPDTDLQPLEN
;
A
#
# COMPACT_ATOMS: atom_id res chain seq x y z
N MET A 1 -4.84 24.31 -19.45
CA MET A 1 -4.13 23.60 -18.37
C MET A 1 -4.59 22.15 -18.40
N GLU A 2 -3.74 21.17 -18.07
CA GLU A 2 -4.19 19.77 -18.01
C GLU A 2 -5.15 19.60 -16.82
N ASN A 3 -6.31 18.98 -17.07
CA ASN A 3 -7.27 18.70 -16.00
C ASN A 3 -6.80 17.53 -15.13
N LEU A 4 -7.07 17.62 -13.82
CA LEU A 4 -6.87 16.51 -12.89
C LEU A 4 -7.60 15.26 -13.40
N ARG A 5 -6.93 14.11 -13.28
CA ARG A 5 -7.46 12.85 -13.79
C ARG A 5 -8.17 12.07 -12.67
N PRO A 6 -9.34 11.48 -12.93
CA PRO A 6 -10.10 10.78 -11.90
C PRO A 6 -9.31 9.60 -11.34
N ASN A 7 -9.23 9.54 -10.00
CA ASN A 7 -8.46 8.53 -9.28
C ASN A 7 -9.30 7.73 -8.27
N GLY A 8 -10.50 8.18 -7.93
CA GLY A 8 -11.37 7.52 -6.93
C GLY A 8 -11.72 6.07 -7.26
N GLN A 9 -11.94 5.72 -8.54
CA GLN A 9 -12.19 4.32 -8.91
C GLN A 9 -10.96 3.43 -8.71
N ARG A 10 -9.75 3.97 -8.95
CA ARG A 10 -8.49 3.23 -8.72
C ARG A 10 -8.29 2.97 -7.24
N ALA A 11 -8.59 3.96 -6.39
CA ALA A 11 -8.57 3.82 -4.94
C ALA A 11 -9.52 2.70 -4.47
N LYS A 12 -10.78 2.70 -4.94
CA LYS A 12 -11.76 1.66 -4.60
C LYS A 12 -11.30 0.26 -5.00
N ILE A 13 -10.75 0.11 -6.21
CA ILE A 13 -10.23 -1.18 -6.70
C ILE A 13 -9.04 -1.63 -5.84
N ALA A 14 -8.09 -0.74 -5.55
CA ALA A 14 -6.93 -1.05 -4.72
C ALA A 14 -7.35 -1.47 -3.30
N ILE A 15 -8.27 -0.72 -2.67
CA ILE A 15 -8.81 -1.06 -1.34
C ILE A 15 -9.51 -2.42 -1.36
N MET A 16 -10.35 -2.69 -2.36
CA MET A 16 -11.03 -3.98 -2.51
C MET A 16 -10.03 -5.13 -2.60
N LEU A 17 -8.98 -4.99 -3.42
CA LEU A 17 -7.95 -6.02 -3.57
C LEU A 17 -7.12 -6.21 -2.28
N ILE A 18 -6.85 -5.15 -1.53
CA ILE A 18 -6.19 -5.27 -0.22
C ILE A 18 -7.07 -6.03 0.78
N TRP A 19 -8.39 -5.84 0.77
CA TRP A 19 -9.31 -6.66 1.58
C TRP A 19 -9.33 -8.13 1.16
N ILE A 20 -9.17 -8.42 -0.14
CA ILE A 20 -9.02 -9.79 -0.63
C ILE A 20 -7.68 -10.37 -0.15
N VAL A 21 -6.57 -9.61 -0.22
CA VAL A 21 -5.27 -10.03 0.35
C VAL A 21 -5.44 -10.37 1.84
N LEU A 22 -6.08 -9.49 2.62
CA LEU A 22 -6.33 -9.73 4.05
C LEU A 22 -7.13 -11.01 4.29
N THR A 23 -8.15 -11.26 3.47
CA THR A 23 -8.95 -12.49 3.58
C THR A 23 -8.07 -13.72 3.37
N VAL A 24 -7.18 -13.69 2.37
CA VAL A 24 -6.26 -14.80 2.10
C VAL A 24 -5.21 -14.93 3.22
N GLU A 25 -4.74 -13.84 3.83
CA GLU A 25 -3.87 -13.90 5.02
C GLU A 25 -4.54 -14.65 6.17
N ILE A 26 -5.80 -14.36 6.46
CA ILE A 26 -6.56 -15.03 7.54
C ILE A 26 -6.69 -16.53 7.24
N ILE A 27 -6.96 -16.90 5.99
CA ILE A 27 -7.01 -18.30 5.55
C ILE A 27 -5.63 -18.96 5.69
N SER A 28 -4.56 -18.23 5.38
CA SER A 28 -3.18 -18.71 5.48
C SER A 28 -2.80 -19.00 6.94
N ILE A 29 -3.18 -18.12 7.88
CA ILE A 29 -2.97 -18.36 9.33
C ILE A 29 -3.58 -19.69 9.77
N LEU A 30 -4.82 -19.98 9.35
CA LEU A 30 -5.47 -21.24 9.69
C LEU A 30 -4.74 -22.43 9.06
N SER A 31 -4.35 -22.33 7.79
CA SER A 31 -3.62 -23.40 7.10
C SER A 31 -2.24 -23.67 7.71
N ASP A 32 -1.53 -22.61 8.11
CA ASP A 32 -0.20 -22.67 8.73
C ASP A 32 -0.28 -23.25 10.13
N TYR A 33 -1.32 -22.92 10.90
CA TYR A 33 -1.58 -23.54 12.18
C TYR A 33 -1.80 -25.07 12.03
N LEU A 34 -2.60 -25.49 11.04
CA LEU A 34 -2.83 -26.92 10.77
C LEU A 34 -1.55 -27.63 10.32
N GLN A 35 -0.71 -26.97 9.51
CA GLN A 35 0.58 -27.52 9.13
C GLN A 35 1.52 -27.63 10.33
N TYR A 36 1.55 -26.61 11.20
CA TYR A 36 2.35 -26.62 12.42
C TYR A 36 1.96 -27.77 13.34
N ASP A 37 0.67 -28.01 13.56
CA ASP A 37 0.16 -29.13 14.37
C ASP A 37 0.57 -30.49 13.80
N LEU A 38 0.49 -30.66 12.48
CA LEU A 38 0.94 -31.87 11.78
C LEU A 38 2.44 -32.08 11.93
N LEU A 39 3.26 -31.04 11.77
CA LEU A 39 4.71 -31.11 11.94
C LEU A 39 5.08 -31.45 13.39
N GLN A 40 4.39 -30.87 14.38
CA GLN A 40 4.61 -31.17 15.79
C GLN A 40 4.19 -32.60 16.16
N THR A 41 3.17 -33.15 15.52
CA THR A 41 2.80 -34.56 15.69
C THR A 41 3.96 -35.47 15.31
N VAL A 42 4.60 -35.22 14.16
CA VAL A 42 5.76 -36.00 13.69
C VAL A 42 6.98 -35.76 14.59
N ALA A 43 7.25 -34.51 14.97
CA ALA A 43 8.37 -34.16 15.83
C ALA A 43 8.31 -34.88 17.20
N ASN A 44 7.10 -35.11 17.72
CA ASN A 44 6.87 -35.83 18.98
C ASN A 44 6.78 -37.36 18.82
N GLY A 45 7.20 -37.90 17.67
CA GLY A 45 7.23 -39.35 17.40
C GLY A 45 5.89 -39.95 16.92
N GLY A 46 4.88 -39.11 16.70
CA GLY A 46 3.63 -39.50 16.06
C GLY A 46 3.85 -39.91 14.61
N GLN A 47 2.97 -40.76 14.10
CA GLN A 47 3.00 -41.21 12.71
C GLN A 47 1.91 -40.48 11.92
N ILE A 48 2.26 -39.96 10.74
CA ILE A 48 1.30 -39.42 9.78
C ILE A 48 1.35 -40.27 8.52
N SER A 49 0.21 -40.41 7.83
CA SER A 49 0.20 -41.10 6.54
C SER A 49 0.84 -40.22 5.47
N THR A 50 1.39 -40.86 4.44
CA THR A 50 1.90 -40.16 3.25
C THR A 50 0.80 -39.37 2.52
N GLU A 51 -0.44 -39.86 2.59
CA GLU A 51 -1.61 -39.21 2.03
C GLU A 51 -1.90 -37.87 2.74
N THR A 52 -1.96 -37.87 4.08
CA THR A 52 -2.19 -36.65 4.87
C THR A 52 -1.07 -35.62 4.67
N ALA A 53 0.18 -36.06 4.58
CA ALA A 53 1.30 -35.18 4.24
C ALA A 53 1.13 -34.54 2.85
N THR A 54 0.76 -35.35 1.85
CA THR A 54 0.55 -34.88 0.46
C THR A 54 -0.61 -33.89 0.36
N GLU A 55 -1.72 -34.14 1.07
CA GLU A 55 -2.87 -33.23 1.11
C GLU A 55 -2.52 -31.89 1.78
N ASN A 56 -1.74 -31.92 2.87
CA ASN A 56 -1.23 -30.73 3.52
C ASN A 56 -0.36 -29.88 2.56
N ASP A 57 0.59 -30.53 1.88
CA ASP A 57 1.49 -29.85 0.96
C ASP A 57 0.74 -29.25 -0.23
N LEU A 58 -0.27 -29.97 -0.75
CA LEU A 58 -1.15 -29.47 -1.80
C LEU A 58 -1.95 -28.24 -1.33
N ARG A 59 -2.53 -28.28 -0.12
CA ARG A 59 -3.26 -27.16 0.47
C ARG A 59 -2.37 -25.93 0.59
N GLN A 60 -1.19 -26.09 1.15
CA GLN A 60 -0.21 -25.01 1.34
C GLN A 60 0.21 -24.39 0.01
N LYS A 61 0.51 -25.24 -0.99
CA LYS A 61 0.87 -24.78 -2.34
C LYS A 61 -0.26 -23.99 -3.00
N ILE A 62 -1.51 -24.45 -2.92
CA ILE A 62 -2.66 -23.76 -3.51
C ILE A 62 -2.87 -22.40 -2.86
N ILE A 63 -2.85 -22.32 -1.53
CA ILE A 63 -3.02 -21.07 -0.79
C ILE A 63 -1.89 -20.10 -1.14
N ALA A 64 -0.63 -20.55 -1.16
CA ALA A 64 0.51 -19.72 -1.53
C ALA A 64 0.40 -19.17 -2.97
N MET A 65 -0.06 -19.97 -3.94
CA MET A 65 -0.27 -19.52 -5.31
C MET A 65 -1.40 -18.49 -5.42
N ILE A 66 -2.52 -18.71 -4.71
CA ILE A 66 -3.63 -17.75 -4.66
C ILE A 66 -3.17 -16.44 -4.03
N TYR A 67 -2.49 -16.52 -2.88
CA TYR A 67 -1.95 -15.36 -2.18
C TYR A 67 -1.02 -14.56 -3.10
N LEU A 68 -0.06 -15.22 -3.74
CA LEU A 68 0.89 -14.56 -4.64
C LEU A 68 0.19 -13.85 -5.80
N ALA A 69 -0.79 -14.50 -6.43
CA ALA A 69 -1.55 -13.91 -7.53
C ALA A 69 -2.33 -12.66 -7.08
N VAL A 70 -3.07 -12.75 -5.97
CA VAL A 70 -3.84 -11.62 -5.42
C VAL A 70 -2.90 -10.51 -4.97
N PHE A 71 -1.77 -10.83 -4.34
CA PHE A 71 -0.76 -9.88 -3.89
C PHE A 71 -0.16 -9.09 -5.06
N ILE A 72 0.21 -9.75 -6.17
CA ILE A 72 0.72 -9.10 -7.38
C ILE A 72 -0.33 -8.16 -7.98
N ILE A 73 -1.58 -8.63 -8.14
CA ILE A 73 -2.66 -7.81 -8.71
C ILE A 73 -2.94 -6.60 -7.80
N SER A 74 -2.98 -6.81 -6.49
CA SER A 74 -3.13 -5.74 -5.49
C SER A 74 -2.01 -4.71 -5.62
N GLY A 75 -0.75 -5.15 -5.65
CA GLY A 75 0.42 -4.28 -5.84
C GLY A 75 0.35 -3.45 -7.12
N ILE A 76 -0.03 -4.06 -8.25
CA ILE A 76 -0.20 -3.34 -9.52
C ILE A 76 -1.26 -2.25 -9.39
N THR A 77 -2.43 -2.57 -8.83
CA THR A 77 -3.52 -1.58 -8.68
C THR A 77 -3.18 -0.46 -7.70
N PHE A 78 -2.47 -0.79 -6.62
CA PHE A 78 -1.91 0.18 -5.69
C PHE A 78 -0.93 1.14 -6.39
N ILE A 79 0.05 0.61 -7.13
CA ILE A 79 1.04 1.42 -7.86
C ILE A 79 0.35 2.32 -8.89
N GLN A 80 -0.68 1.80 -9.58
CA GLN A 80 -1.45 2.59 -10.54
C GLN A 80 -2.21 3.75 -9.90
N TRP A 81 -2.84 3.54 -8.73
CA TRP A 81 -3.47 4.60 -7.94
C TRP A 81 -2.43 5.60 -7.44
N PHE A 82 -1.34 5.11 -6.87
CA PHE A 82 -0.27 5.91 -6.27
C PHE A 82 0.41 6.82 -7.29
N ARG A 83 0.75 6.29 -8.48
CA ARG A 83 1.29 7.09 -9.58
C ARG A 83 0.31 8.16 -10.05
N ARG A 84 -0.98 7.83 -10.14
CA ARG A 84 -2.02 8.76 -10.58
C ARG A 84 -2.20 9.91 -9.57
N ALA A 85 -2.20 9.60 -8.28
CA ALA A 85 -2.26 10.57 -7.21
C ALA A 85 -1.10 11.58 -7.29
N TYR A 86 0.11 11.07 -7.52
CA TYR A 86 1.30 11.91 -7.64
C TYR A 86 1.35 12.72 -8.94
N TYR A 87 0.83 12.19 -10.04
CA TYR A 87 0.62 12.96 -11.28
C TYR A 87 -0.39 14.11 -11.06
N ASN A 88 -1.51 13.85 -10.38
CA ASN A 88 -2.50 14.89 -10.10
C ASN A 88 -1.91 16.01 -9.24
N LEU A 89 -1.07 15.67 -8.26
CA LEU A 89 -0.35 16.66 -7.46
C LEU A 89 0.64 17.49 -8.28
N HIS A 90 1.36 16.89 -9.24
CA HIS A 90 2.26 17.62 -10.16
C HIS A 90 1.56 18.71 -10.98
N LEU A 91 0.27 18.56 -11.24
CA LEU A 91 -0.50 19.58 -11.98
C LEU A 91 -0.80 20.82 -11.13
N LYS A 92 -0.56 20.75 -9.82
CA LYS A 92 -0.94 21.78 -8.83
C LYS A 92 0.24 22.34 -8.04
N ALA A 93 1.19 21.50 -7.69
CA ALA A 93 2.38 21.92 -6.97
C ALA A 93 3.37 22.60 -7.93
N GLU A 94 3.97 23.71 -7.50
CA GLU A 94 4.97 24.45 -8.26
C GLU A 94 6.23 23.60 -8.54
N SER A 95 6.63 22.78 -7.56
CA SER A 95 7.76 21.87 -7.68
C SER A 95 7.58 20.67 -6.76
N LEU A 96 7.86 19.47 -7.27
CA LEU A 96 8.00 18.25 -6.49
C LEU A 96 9.40 17.66 -6.64
N SER A 97 9.84 16.90 -5.64
CA SER A 97 11.20 16.34 -5.55
C SER A 97 11.46 15.21 -6.55
N PHE A 98 10.40 14.54 -7.04
CA PHE A 98 10.51 13.41 -7.95
C PHE A 98 9.55 13.55 -9.12
N THR A 99 9.88 12.93 -10.24
CA THR A 99 8.98 12.88 -11.40
C THR A 99 7.88 11.85 -11.20
N GLU A 100 6.76 11.99 -11.93
CA GLU A 100 5.66 11.01 -11.87
C GLU A 100 6.08 9.56 -12.20
N GLY A 101 7.11 9.39 -13.05
CA GLY A 101 7.64 8.06 -13.40
C GLY A 101 8.25 7.34 -12.19
N TRP A 102 8.87 8.09 -11.28
CA TRP A 102 9.46 7.52 -10.06
C TRP A 102 8.41 6.97 -9.09
N ALA A 103 7.18 7.50 -9.08
CA ALA A 103 6.09 6.96 -8.26
C ALA A 103 5.73 5.51 -8.60
N ALA A 104 5.98 5.06 -9.83
CA ALA A 104 5.88 3.65 -10.20
C ALA A 104 7.24 2.93 -10.21
N GLY A 105 8.27 3.54 -10.81
CA GLY A 105 9.57 2.88 -11.01
C GLY A 105 10.29 2.53 -9.71
N CYS A 106 10.09 3.30 -8.63
CA CYS A 106 10.78 3.06 -7.37
C CYS A 106 10.50 1.68 -6.73
N TRP A 107 9.34 1.08 -7.01
CA TRP A 107 8.95 -0.23 -6.48
C TRP A 107 9.75 -1.40 -7.06
N PHE A 108 10.35 -1.22 -8.24
CA PHE A 108 11.03 -2.28 -8.98
C PHE A 108 12.55 -2.24 -8.84
N VAL A 109 13.10 -1.23 -8.15
CA VAL A 109 14.55 -1.08 -7.98
C VAL A 109 14.93 -1.49 -6.55
N PRO A 110 15.70 -2.57 -6.34
CA PRO A 110 15.87 -3.24 -5.03
C PRO A 110 16.33 -2.36 -3.86
N ILE A 111 17.18 -1.36 -4.11
CA ILE A 111 17.65 -0.46 -3.05
C ILE A 111 16.70 0.73 -2.87
N ILE A 112 16.17 1.24 -3.99
CA ILE A 112 15.31 2.42 -4.00
C ILE A 112 13.93 2.12 -3.42
N CYS A 113 13.43 0.90 -3.62
CA CYS A 113 12.14 0.46 -3.07
C CYS A 113 12.10 0.49 -1.54
N LEU A 114 13.26 0.53 -0.85
CA LEU A 114 13.35 0.59 0.61
C LEU A 114 13.12 1.97 1.21
N TYR A 115 13.12 3.05 0.43
CA TYR A 115 12.92 4.39 0.96
C TYR A 115 12.13 5.36 0.08
N ARG A 116 12.21 5.24 -1.26
CA ARG A 116 11.60 6.23 -2.15
C ARG A 116 10.07 6.22 -2.17
N PRO A 117 9.37 5.08 -2.07
CA PRO A 117 7.92 5.12 -1.97
C PRO A 117 7.40 5.89 -0.75
N ASN A 118 8.09 5.75 0.39
CA ASN A 118 7.81 6.53 1.60
C ASN A 118 8.04 8.03 1.40
N GLN A 119 9.14 8.41 0.72
CA GLN A 119 9.41 9.81 0.41
C GLN A 119 8.31 10.41 -0.45
N ILE A 120 7.91 9.71 -1.51
CA ILE A 120 6.84 10.16 -2.42
C ILE A 120 5.50 10.23 -1.68
N MET A 121 5.16 9.25 -0.84
CA MET A 121 3.91 9.28 -0.06
C MET A 121 3.88 10.44 0.96
N LYS A 122 5.01 10.73 1.61
CA LYS A 122 5.13 11.88 2.52
C LYS A 122 4.95 13.20 1.79
N GLU A 123 5.64 13.37 0.65
CA GLU A 123 5.52 14.56 -0.18
C GLU A 123 4.08 14.72 -0.70
N LEU A 124 3.44 13.62 -1.08
CA LEU A 124 2.05 13.59 -1.49
C LEU A 124 1.12 14.18 -0.42
N TYR A 125 1.30 13.78 0.84
CA TYR A 125 0.52 14.30 1.98
C TYR A 125 0.87 15.76 2.28
N GLN A 126 2.16 16.07 2.40
CA GLN A 126 2.65 17.38 2.81
C GLN A 126 2.28 18.47 1.81
N GLU A 127 2.53 18.25 0.52
CA GLU A 127 2.25 19.27 -0.50
C GLU A 127 0.76 19.44 -0.77
N THR A 128 -0.01 18.35 -0.71
CA THR A 128 -1.49 18.46 -0.76
C THR A 128 -2.00 19.30 0.40
N GLN A 129 -1.48 19.07 1.62
CA GLN A 129 -1.86 19.85 2.79
C GLN A 129 -1.43 21.30 2.68
N ASN A 130 -0.22 21.59 2.19
CA ASN A 130 0.27 22.95 1.95
C ASN A 130 -0.64 23.71 0.97
N LEU A 131 -0.99 23.08 -0.16
CA LEU A 131 -1.87 23.67 -1.17
C LEU A 131 -3.25 24.02 -0.60
N LEU A 132 -3.85 23.10 0.17
CA LEU A 132 -5.17 23.32 0.75
C LEU A 132 -5.15 24.33 1.91
N SER A 133 -4.08 24.35 2.71
CA SER A 133 -3.94 25.28 3.85
C SER A 133 -3.78 26.73 3.41
N LYS A 134 -3.16 26.98 2.25
CA LYS A 134 -3.07 28.33 1.66
C LYS A 134 -4.44 28.96 1.39
N LYS A 135 -5.49 28.16 1.17
CA LYS A 135 -6.85 28.65 0.88
C LYS A 135 -7.80 28.54 2.07
N ASN A 136 -7.71 27.49 2.89
CA ASN A 136 -8.54 27.36 4.11
C ASN A 136 -7.87 26.46 5.17
N GLU A 137 -7.60 27.03 6.35
CA GLU A 137 -6.95 26.33 7.47
C GLU A 137 -7.72 25.08 7.94
N ASN A 138 -9.04 25.01 7.75
CA ASN A 138 -9.84 23.85 8.16
C ASN A 138 -9.51 22.58 7.36
N TYR A 139 -8.99 22.70 6.14
CA TYR A 139 -8.56 21.53 5.36
C TYR A 139 -7.27 20.90 5.90
N ALA A 140 -6.49 21.64 6.69
CA ALA A 140 -5.19 21.21 7.20
C ALA A 140 -5.28 20.07 8.23
N GLN A 141 -6.43 19.83 8.88
CA GLN A 141 -6.49 18.94 10.04
C GLN A 141 -6.59 17.44 9.71
N ASN A 142 -6.83 17.05 8.45
CA ASN A 142 -7.25 15.66 8.15
C ASN A 142 -6.13 14.72 7.63
N LEU A 143 -4.97 15.22 7.20
CA LEU A 143 -3.84 14.36 6.75
C LEU A 143 -2.80 14.21 7.87
N THR A 144 -2.92 13.15 8.67
CA THR A 144 -1.92 12.87 9.72
C THR A 144 -0.76 12.04 9.16
N SER A 145 0.47 12.59 9.21
CA SER A 145 1.69 11.92 8.71
C SER A 145 2.07 10.64 9.48
N HIS A 146 1.46 10.37 10.64
CA HIS A 146 1.81 9.23 11.49
C HIS A 146 1.47 7.88 10.84
N SER A 147 0.38 7.79 10.08
CA SER A 147 -0.01 6.54 9.40
C SER A 147 0.99 6.12 8.33
N ILE A 148 1.65 7.07 7.67
CA ILE A 148 2.68 6.78 6.66
C ILE A 148 3.89 6.09 7.29
N GLY A 149 4.33 6.55 8.47
CA GLY A 149 5.47 5.96 9.18
C GLY A 149 5.23 4.50 9.57
N TRP A 150 4.07 4.22 10.19
CA TRP A 150 3.68 2.86 10.56
C TRP A 150 3.46 1.95 9.34
N TRP A 151 2.80 2.47 8.30
CA TRP A 151 2.62 1.75 7.04
C TRP A 151 3.96 1.34 6.45
N TRP A 152 4.92 2.26 6.40
CA TRP A 152 6.23 1.98 5.85
C TRP A 152 7.03 0.99 6.70
N ALA A 153 7.00 1.13 8.02
CA ALA A 153 7.68 0.20 8.92
C ALA A 153 7.15 -1.23 8.75
N LEU A 154 5.82 -1.39 8.73
CA LEU A 154 5.18 -2.69 8.51
C LEU A 154 5.49 -3.26 7.12
N TRP A 155 5.51 -2.42 6.09
CA TRP A 155 5.86 -2.84 4.73
C TRP A 155 7.29 -3.38 4.64
N ILE A 156 8.25 -2.71 5.28
CA ILE A 156 9.65 -3.16 5.33
C ILE A 156 9.76 -4.50 6.07
N ILE A 157 9.14 -4.61 7.25
CA ILE A 157 9.17 -5.84 8.06
C ILE A 157 8.57 -7.01 7.26
N SER A 158 7.39 -6.80 6.67
CA SER A 158 6.71 -7.80 5.84
C SER A 158 7.56 -8.21 4.63
N SER A 159 8.18 -7.24 3.94
CA SER A 159 9.03 -7.51 2.78
C SER A 159 10.27 -8.32 3.14
N LEU A 160 10.93 -7.99 4.25
CA LEU A 160 12.10 -8.75 4.75
C LEU A 160 11.72 -10.17 5.14
N LEU A 161 10.59 -10.33 5.83
CA LEU A 161 10.10 -11.63 6.27
C LEU A 161 9.67 -12.50 5.09
N GLY A 162 8.96 -11.94 4.11
CA GLY A 162 8.61 -12.63 2.87
C GLY A 162 9.84 -13.07 2.08
N GLN A 163 10.88 -12.22 1.99
CA GLN A 163 12.12 -12.59 1.32
C GLN A 163 12.87 -13.72 2.05
N PHE A 164 12.86 -13.70 3.39
CA PHE A 164 13.40 -14.78 4.22
C PHE A 164 12.65 -16.09 3.97
N ILE A 165 11.32 -16.08 4.13
CA ILE A 165 10.45 -17.26 3.94
C ILE A 165 10.68 -17.86 2.55
N PHE A 166 10.60 -17.06 1.49
CA PHE A 166 10.79 -17.53 0.12
C PHE A 166 12.12 -18.26 -0.10
N ARG A 167 13.22 -17.75 0.49
CA ARG A 167 14.55 -18.35 0.36
C ARG A 167 14.75 -19.57 1.25
N TYR A 168 14.16 -19.55 2.44
CA TYR A 168 14.30 -20.58 3.45
C TYR A 168 13.42 -21.79 3.14
N SER A 169 12.14 -21.57 2.86
CA SER A 169 11.17 -22.64 2.56
C SER A 169 11.54 -23.45 1.33
N SER A 170 12.12 -22.81 0.31
CA SER A 170 12.58 -23.47 -0.93
C SER A 170 13.71 -24.48 -0.71
N LYS A 171 14.35 -24.49 0.47
CA LYS A 171 15.47 -25.36 0.83
C LYS A 171 15.18 -26.25 2.04
N ALA A 172 14.02 -26.10 2.66
CA ALA A 172 13.66 -26.84 3.86
C ALA A 172 13.30 -28.28 3.51
N GLU A 173 14.02 -29.25 4.09
CA GLU A 173 13.80 -30.69 3.85
C GLU A 173 13.52 -31.44 5.15
N THR A 174 13.98 -30.91 6.29
CA THR A 174 13.79 -31.52 7.61
C THR A 174 12.53 -31.00 8.32
N ILE A 175 11.99 -31.78 9.27
CA ILE A 175 10.83 -31.37 10.08
C ILE A 175 11.12 -30.05 10.83
N ASP A 176 12.32 -29.88 11.36
CA ASP A 176 12.72 -28.66 12.06
C ASP A 176 12.76 -27.45 11.12
N GLU A 177 13.33 -27.60 9.92
CA GLU A 177 13.35 -26.53 8.91
C GLU A 177 11.94 -26.17 8.44
N LEU A 178 11.10 -27.16 8.17
CA LEU A 178 9.69 -26.94 7.82
C LEU A 178 8.95 -26.22 8.95
N THR A 179 9.19 -26.60 10.21
CA THR A 179 8.58 -25.95 11.38
C THR A 179 9.00 -24.50 11.48
N VAL A 180 10.29 -24.19 11.33
CA VAL A 180 10.81 -22.81 11.33
C VAL A 180 10.16 -22.00 10.21
N SER A 181 10.05 -22.57 9.01
CA SER A 181 9.40 -21.90 7.87
C SER A 181 7.93 -21.63 8.14
N THR A 182 7.18 -22.59 8.69
CA THR A 182 5.76 -22.45 9.00
C THR A 182 5.52 -21.41 10.09
N VAL A 183 6.35 -21.38 11.15
CA VAL A 183 6.27 -20.34 12.19
C VAL A 183 6.56 -18.96 11.62
N ALA A 184 7.56 -18.84 10.74
CA ALA A 184 7.86 -17.58 10.07
C ALA A 184 6.68 -17.11 9.19
N SER A 185 6.04 -18.00 8.43
CA SER A 185 4.83 -17.71 7.64
C SER A 185 3.68 -17.23 8.52
N LEU A 186 3.44 -17.90 9.65
CA LEU A 186 2.38 -17.52 10.61
C LEU A 186 2.62 -16.11 11.17
N ILE A 187 3.86 -15.78 11.55
CA ILE A 187 4.24 -14.44 11.99
C ILE A 187 4.03 -13.43 10.85
N ALA A 188 4.39 -13.78 9.61
CA ALA A 188 4.21 -12.92 8.46
C ALA A 188 2.75 -12.57 8.20
N SER A 189 1.86 -13.56 8.26
CA SER A 189 0.42 -13.34 8.08
C SER A 189 -0.19 -12.52 9.22
N ILE A 190 0.27 -12.71 10.46
CA ILE A 190 -0.15 -11.86 11.59
C ILE A 190 0.28 -10.40 11.37
N ILE A 191 1.49 -10.14 10.86
CA ILE A 191 1.97 -8.79 10.51
C ILE A 191 1.24 -8.23 9.28
N GLY A 192 0.84 -9.10 8.35
CA GLY A 192 0.07 -8.76 7.16
C GLY A 192 -1.27 -8.11 7.49
N ILE A 193 -1.91 -8.50 8.61
CA ILE A 193 -3.20 -7.93 9.05
C ILE A 193 -3.12 -6.40 9.31
N PRO A 194 -2.31 -5.90 10.25
CA PRO A 194 -2.18 -4.47 10.48
C PRO A 194 -1.62 -3.73 9.25
N LEU A 195 -0.75 -4.37 8.46
CA LEU A 195 -0.25 -3.79 7.21
C LEU A 195 -1.38 -3.54 6.20
N ALA A 196 -2.28 -4.50 5.99
CA ALA A 196 -3.41 -4.35 5.09
C ALA A 196 -4.34 -3.22 5.57
N ILE A 197 -4.68 -3.20 6.87
CA ILE A 197 -5.55 -2.19 7.48
C ILE A 197 -4.97 -0.79 7.31
N ILE A 198 -3.69 -0.60 7.62
CA ILE A 198 -3.07 0.73 7.50
C ILE A 198 -2.87 1.15 6.04
N THR A 199 -2.65 0.20 5.13
CA THR A 199 -2.60 0.51 3.68
C THR A 199 -3.97 1.01 3.19
N VAL A 200 -5.06 0.36 3.60
CA VAL A 200 -6.44 0.83 3.30
C VAL A 200 -6.65 2.22 3.86
N LYS A 201 -6.22 2.48 5.10
CA LYS A 201 -6.30 3.80 5.73
C LYS A 201 -5.56 4.86 4.92
N VAL A 202 -4.31 4.61 4.53
CA VAL A 202 -3.50 5.55 3.72
C VAL A 202 -4.18 5.87 2.38
N ILE A 203 -4.69 4.86 1.68
CA ILE A 203 -5.39 5.08 0.40
C ILE A 203 -6.66 5.90 0.62
N LYS A 204 -7.45 5.56 1.64
CA LYS A 204 -8.72 6.21 1.94
C LYS A 204 -8.52 7.67 2.35
N ASP A 205 -7.65 7.92 3.33
CA ASP A 205 -7.35 9.25 3.85
C ASP A 205 -6.94 10.21 2.71
N TYR A 206 -6.06 9.75 1.82
CA TYR A 206 -5.66 10.59 0.68
C TYR A 206 -6.77 10.75 -0.36
N SER A 207 -7.51 9.68 -0.68
CA SER A 207 -8.55 9.70 -1.71
C SER A 207 -9.77 10.54 -1.33
N GLU A 208 -10.01 10.79 -0.04
CA GLU A 208 -11.04 11.71 0.45
C GLU A 208 -10.67 13.18 0.22
N ILE A 209 -9.37 13.48 0.15
CA ILE A 209 -8.85 14.85 0.11
C ILE A 209 -8.42 15.25 -1.30
N GLU A 210 -7.94 14.31 -2.11
CA GLU A 210 -7.58 14.54 -3.52
C GLU A 210 -8.67 15.29 -4.32
N PRO A 211 -9.99 15.04 -4.16
CA PRO A 211 -11.05 15.81 -4.83
C PRO A 211 -11.05 17.31 -4.53
N LEU A 212 -10.52 17.74 -3.38
CA LEU A 212 -10.43 19.16 -3.03
C LEU A 212 -9.44 19.91 -3.91
N LEU A 213 -8.46 19.21 -4.50
CA LEU A 213 -7.54 19.81 -5.48
C LEU A 213 -8.25 20.24 -6.77
N TYR A 214 -9.42 19.67 -7.08
CA TYR A 214 -10.24 20.10 -8.24
C TYR A 214 -10.82 21.48 -7.99
N LYS A 215 -11.33 21.75 -6.78
CA LYS A 215 -11.93 23.03 -6.40
C LYS A 215 -10.96 24.20 -6.51
N LEU A 216 -9.66 23.94 -6.28
CA LEU A 216 -8.61 24.96 -6.48
C LEU A 216 -8.52 25.46 -7.92
N ASN A 217 -8.85 24.64 -8.93
CA ASN A 217 -8.87 25.10 -10.33
C ASN A 217 -10.04 26.05 -10.57
N ASP A 218 -11.24 25.68 -10.13
CA ASP A 218 -12.46 26.43 -10.37
C ASP A 218 -12.32 27.86 -9.79
N GLU A 219 -11.76 27.99 -8.58
CA GLU A 219 -11.54 29.29 -7.92
C GLU A 219 -10.41 30.12 -8.56
N GLU A 220 -9.29 29.51 -8.98
CA GLU A 220 -8.22 30.24 -9.70
C GLU A 220 -8.64 30.70 -11.09
N GLU A 221 -9.50 29.93 -11.77
CA GLU A 221 -10.11 30.32 -13.02
C GLU A 221 -11.11 31.46 -12.81
N GLU A 222 -11.95 31.41 -11.76
CA GLU A 222 -12.84 32.51 -11.38
C GLU A 222 -12.08 33.80 -11.02
N GLU A 223 -11.02 33.74 -10.21
CA GLU A 223 -10.17 34.91 -9.87
C GLU A 223 -9.53 35.54 -11.12
N LYS A 224 -9.14 34.75 -12.13
CA LYS A 224 -8.57 35.26 -13.39
C LYS A 224 -9.62 35.89 -14.32
N ILE A 225 -10.89 35.51 -14.20
CA ILE A 225 -11.98 36.00 -15.04
C ILE A 225 -12.49 37.37 -14.56
N ILE A 226 -12.35 37.70 -13.27
CA ILE A 226 -12.68 39.02 -12.72
C ILE A 226 -11.47 39.95 -12.97
N PRO A 227 -11.51 40.87 -13.95
CA PRO A 227 -10.41 41.81 -14.14
C PRO A 227 -10.39 42.77 -12.95
N ASP A 228 -9.20 43.15 -12.53
CA ASP A 228 -8.94 44.20 -11.53
C ASP A 228 -9.46 45.55 -12.06
N THR A 229 -10.79 45.74 -12.00
CA THR A 229 -11.49 46.87 -12.65
C THR A 229 -11.87 47.96 -11.65
N ASP A 230 -11.39 47.87 -10.41
CA ASP A 230 -11.80 48.78 -9.32
C ASP A 230 -10.62 49.48 -8.64
N LEU A 231 -9.64 49.96 -9.41
CA LEU A 231 -8.68 50.98 -8.94
C LEU A 231 -8.31 51.97 -10.06
N GLN A 232 -9.28 52.74 -10.56
CA GLN A 232 -8.99 54.08 -11.03
C GLN A 232 -9.50 55.07 -9.97
N PRO A 233 -8.61 55.85 -9.30
CA PRO A 233 -9.08 56.97 -8.52
C PRO A 233 -9.72 57.97 -9.47
N LEU A 234 -10.98 58.33 -9.19
CA LEU A 234 -11.66 59.44 -9.86
C LEU A 234 -10.88 60.73 -9.57
N GLU A 235 -9.97 61.11 -10.47
CA GLU A 235 -9.51 62.49 -10.59
C GLU A 235 -10.67 63.31 -11.18
N ASN A 236 -11.34 64.09 -10.33
CA ASN A 236 -11.70 65.50 -10.54
C ASN A 236 -12.52 66.04 -9.37
#